data_AF-Q1D1S9-F1
#
_entry.id   AF-Q1D1S9-F1
#
_cell.length_a   1.000
_cell.length_b   1.000
_cell.length_c   1.000
_cell.angle_alpha   90.00
_cell.angle_beta   90.00
_cell.angle_gamma   90.00
#
_symmetry.space_group_name_H-M   'P 1'
#
loop_
_entity.id
_entity.type
_entity.pdbx_description
1 polymer ?
#
loop_
_entity_poly.entity_id
_entity_poly.type
_entity_poly.pdbx_seq_one_letter_code
_entity_poly.pdbx_strand_id
1 'polypeptide(L)'
;MSKVPQGKHGERPGVSGLSATSSTAGVIDERVDARRLPTKRMALLLPFPRFPREQRSHCTMRFFKMSVYLCTAVLFPACGGEDGVTGQDDALAQQESAVSSVSLDGCIYSISAYPQPNVTPTVYDVKLFRQPIPTCVYGYGSVTLGTSIVYEPTRSVAGNALGIAASYTKKSSLSGSAPITLSVHHVDPATLTVIRSSGLGVFLGAGNIVSENVAIAADGTTVTVSGSKTGVISGESGSGSHYTARYPDFFTSTTPPTIMAFP
;
A
#
# COMPACT_ATOMS: atom_id res chain seq x y z
N MET A 1 46.40 60.01 26.26
CA MET A 1 47.59 60.07 25.37
C MET A 1 48.16 58.67 25.23
N SER A 2 47.85 57.97 24.14
CA SER A 2 48.84 57.24 23.33
C SER A 2 48.14 56.75 22.06
N LYS A 3 48.87 56.81 20.95
CA LYS A 3 48.41 56.85 19.55
C LYS A 3 48.85 55.54 18.86
N VAL A 4 47.98 55.02 17.96
CA VAL A 4 48.30 54.49 16.60
C VAL A 4 48.98 53.09 16.54
N PRO A 5 48.89 52.28 15.44
CA PRO A 5 48.20 52.44 14.13
C PRO A 5 47.26 51.31 13.66
N GLN A 6 46.54 51.64 12.58
CA GLN A 6 45.88 50.78 11.60
C GLN A 6 46.87 49.93 10.77
N GLY A 7 46.40 48.76 10.30
CA GLY A 7 46.99 48.01 9.18
C GLY A 7 45.93 47.69 8.12
N LYS A 8 46.01 48.38 6.97
CA LYS A 8 45.36 48.06 5.69
C LYS A 8 46.36 47.29 4.80
N HIS A 9 45.83 46.61 3.77
CA HIS A 9 46.44 45.91 2.61
C HIS A 9 46.25 44.39 2.67
N GLY A 10 45.90 43.69 1.58
CA GLY A 10 45.83 44.12 0.19
C GLY A 10 45.12 43.09 -0.71
N GLU A 11 44.63 43.66 -1.79
CA GLU A 11 44.06 43.07 -2.99
C GLU A 11 45.16 42.37 -3.81
N ARG A 12 44.88 41.18 -4.37
CA ARG A 12 44.96 40.94 -5.83
C ARG A 12 44.55 39.51 -6.26
N PRO A 13 44.05 39.38 -7.52
CA PRO A 13 43.62 38.15 -8.15
C PRO A 13 44.71 37.52 -9.04
N GLY A 14 44.51 36.27 -9.46
CA GLY A 14 45.11 35.74 -10.69
C GLY A 14 45.02 34.21 -10.83
N VAL A 15 44.22 33.68 -11.76
CA VAL A 15 44.43 33.32 -13.18
C VAL A 15 44.94 31.87 -13.39
N SER A 16 44.29 31.20 -14.36
CA SER A 16 44.76 30.06 -15.18
C SER A 16 44.73 28.69 -14.50
N GLY A 17 44.04 27.66 -15.00
CA GLY A 17 43.73 27.33 -16.39
C GLY A 17 44.52 26.07 -16.76
N LEU A 18 43.84 24.97 -17.13
CA LEU A 18 44.38 23.91 -17.99
C LEU A 18 43.26 22.98 -18.46
N SER A 19 43.08 23.02 -19.76
CA SER A 19 42.34 22.11 -20.62
C SER A 19 43.07 20.78 -20.75
N ALA A 20 42.33 19.66 -20.81
CA ALA A 20 42.75 18.47 -21.56
C ALA A 20 41.53 17.68 -22.04
N THR A 21 41.28 17.80 -23.34
CA THR A 21 40.55 16.91 -24.24
C THR A 21 41.24 15.55 -24.42
N SER A 22 40.48 14.47 -24.49
CA SER A 22 40.76 13.22 -25.26
C SER A 22 39.57 12.28 -25.00
N SER A 23 38.63 11.96 -25.91
CA SER A 23 38.68 11.43 -27.28
C SER A 23 39.29 10.03 -27.41
N THR A 24 38.46 8.99 -27.25
CA THR A 24 38.63 7.76 -28.04
C THR A 24 37.29 7.13 -28.37
N ALA A 25 36.96 7.15 -29.66
CA ALA A 25 35.93 6.37 -30.30
C ALA A 25 36.33 4.89 -30.35
N GLY A 26 35.38 4.00 -30.14
CA GLY A 26 35.50 2.56 -30.37
C GLY A 26 34.27 2.05 -31.07
N VAL A 27 34.21 2.29 -32.39
CA VAL A 27 33.30 1.59 -33.31
C VAL A 27 33.96 0.24 -33.60
N ILE A 28 33.27 -0.85 -33.26
CA ILE A 28 33.60 -2.18 -33.78
C ILE A 28 32.34 -2.70 -34.46
N ASP A 29 32.39 -2.63 -35.78
CA ASP A 29 31.56 -3.36 -36.72
C ASP A 29 32.35 -4.63 -37.08
N GLU A 30 31.80 -5.82 -36.83
CA GLU A 30 32.01 -6.95 -37.73
C GLU A 30 30.95 -8.05 -37.56
N ARG A 31 30.19 -8.21 -38.65
CA ARG A 31 29.87 -9.47 -39.35
C ARG A 31 29.19 -10.64 -38.63
N VAL A 32 27.97 -10.89 -39.12
CA VAL A 32 27.54 -12.11 -39.83
C VAL A 32 28.03 -13.44 -39.26
N ASP A 33 27.10 -14.19 -38.65
CA ASP A 33 26.96 -15.59 -39.02
C ASP A 33 25.50 -16.06 -38.97
N ALA A 34 25.04 -16.51 -40.14
CA ALA A 34 23.78 -17.20 -40.32
C ALA A 34 24.09 -18.68 -40.41
N ARG A 35 23.55 -19.51 -39.51
CA ARG A 35 23.22 -20.92 -39.79
C ARG A 35 22.48 -21.62 -38.64
N ARG A 36 21.34 -22.20 -39.03
CA ARG A 36 20.77 -23.50 -38.60
C ARG A 36 20.00 -23.64 -37.27
N LEU A 37 18.67 -23.65 -37.45
CA LEU A 37 17.70 -24.60 -36.85
C LEU A 37 18.25 -26.03 -36.69
N PRO A 38 17.81 -26.82 -35.67
CA PRO A 38 16.52 -27.50 -35.77
C PRO A 38 15.68 -27.58 -34.48
N THR A 39 14.38 -27.36 -34.68
CA THR A 39 13.26 -28.24 -34.29
C THR A 39 13.56 -29.34 -33.26
N LYS A 40 12.97 -29.22 -32.06
CA LYS A 40 12.42 -30.38 -31.34
C LYS A 40 11.19 -29.98 -30.54
N ARG A 41 10.02 -30.25 -31.15
CA ARG A 41 8.77 -30.47 -30.45
C ARG A 41 8.97 -31.67 -29.51
N MET A 42 8.75 -31.49 -28.23
CA MET A 42 8.49 -32.60 -27.32
C MET A 42 7.13 -32.35 -26.67
N ALA A 43 6.11 -32.87 -27.35
CA ALA A 43 4.80 -33.08 -26.80
C ALA A 43 4.93 -34.19 -25.74
N LEU A 44 4.84 -33.83 -24.46
CA LEU A 44 4.49 -34.80 -23.43
C LEU A 44 2.98 -34.73 -23.21
N LEU A 45 2.30 -35.70 -23.81
CA LEU A 45 0.97 -36.15 -23.45
C LEU A 45 0.99 -36.51 -21.96
N LEU A 46 0.29 -35.73 -21.14
CA LEU A 46 -0.17 -36.21 -19.84
C LEU A 46 -1.68 -36.50 -19.92
N PRO A 47 -2.13 -37.63 -19.35
CA PRO A 47 -3.47 -38.16 -19.53
C PRO A 47 -4.52 -37.34 -18.79
N PHE A 48 -5.60 -37.03 -19.51
CA PHE A 48 -6.88 -36.56 -18.98
C PHE A 48 -7.43 -37.56 -17.96
N PRO A 49 -7.68 -37.16 -16.69
CA PRO A 49 -8.63 -37.87 -15.86
C PRO A 49 -10.05 -37.51 -16.30
N ARG A 50 -10.81 -38.56 -16.57
CA ARG A 50 -12.23 -38.57 -16.96
C ARG A 50 -13.09 -37.80 -15.96
N PHE A 51 -13.97 -36.97 -16.53
CA PHE A 51 -15.21 -36.52 -15.92
C PHE A 51 -16.04 -37.68 -15.34
N PRO A 52 -16.53 -37.57 -14.10
CA PRO A 52 -17.77 -38.18 -13.71
C PRO A 52 -18.95 -37.24 -14.02
N ARG A 53 -19.86 -37.80 -14.82
CA ARG A 53 -21.27 -37.47 -15.02
C ARG A 53 -21.95 -36.72 -13.85
N GLU A 54 -22.59 -35.62 -14.23
CA GLU A 54 -24.04 -35.45 -14.16
C GLU A 54 -24.72 -35.74 -12.81
N GLN A 55 -24.94 -34.67 -12.04
CA GLN A 55 -26.20 -34.47 -11.34
C GLN A 55 -26.72 -33.07 -11.67
N ARG A 56 -27.63 -33.00 -12.64
CA ARG A 56 -28.61 -31.93 -12.77
C ARG A 56 -29.52 -31.97 -11.54
N SER A 57 -29.09 -31.35 -10.45
CA SER A 57 -30.04 -30.91 -9.43
C SER A 57 -30.74 -29.68 -9.97
N HIS A 58 -31.93 -29.90 -10.52
CA HIS A 58 -32.94 -28.87 -10.71
C HIS A 58 -33.21 -28.23 -9.34
N CYS A 59 -32.55 -27.11 -9.07
CA CYS A 59 -32.98 -26.23 -8.00
C CYS A 59 -34.21 -25.49 -8.52
N THR A 60 -35.38 -26.11 -8.31
CA THR A 60 -36.68 -25.49 -8.53
C THR A 60 -36.72 -24.20 -7.71
N MET A 61 -36.79 -23.05 -8.39
CA MET A 61 -37.12 -21.78 -7.75
C MET A 61 -38.54 -21.91 -7.19
N ARG A 62 -38.65 -22.30 -5.93
CA ARG A 62 -39.88 -22.11 -5.16
C ARG A 62 -40.00 -20.61 -4.93
N PHE A 63 -40.93 -20.00 -5.66
CA PHE A 63 -41.46 -18.67 -5.39
C PHE A 63 -41.96 -18.63 -3.95
N PHE A 64 -41.13 -18.17 -3.01
CA PHE A 64 -41.61 -17.73 -1.72
C PHE A 64 -42.19 -16.32 -1.92
N LYS A 65 -43.51 -16.28 -2.03
CA LYS A 65 -44.32 -15.10 -1.72
C LYS A 65 -44.01 -14.70 -0.28
N MET A 66 -43.16 -13.69 -0.10
CA MET A 66 -43.02 -13.03 1.20
C MET A 66 -44.15 -12.00 1.32
N SER A 67 -45.13 -12.39 2.13
CA SER A 67 -46.23 -11.54 2.58
C SER A 67 -45.67 -10.30 3.29
N VAL A 68 -46.10 -9.14 2.83
CA VAL A 68 -45.95 -7.86 3.52
C VAL A 68 -46.83 -7.92 4.77
N TYR A 69 -46.23 -7.97 5.95
CA TYR A 69 -46.93 -7.73 7.22
C TYR A 69 -46.64 -6.30 7.67
N LEU A 70 -47.65 -5.44 7.53
CA LEU A 70 -47.78 -4.22 8.33
C LEU A 70 -48.05 -4.65 9.78
N CYS A 71 -47.17 -4.27 10.71
CA CYS A 71 -47.53 -4.16 12.12
C CYS A 71 -47.09 -2.79 12.63
N THR A 72 -48.08 -1.96 12.91
CA THR A 72 -47.99 -0.67 13.56
C THR A 72 -47.89 -0.84 15.09
N ALA A 73 -47.14 0.11 15.66
CA ALA A 73 -47.33 0.75 16.97
C ALA A 73 -46.73 0.15 18.27
N VAL A 74 -45.73 0.91 18.76
CA VAL A 74 -45.57 1.54 20.09
C VAL A 74 -45.77 0.69 21.35
N LEU A 75 -44.68 0.47 22.10
CA LEU A 75 -44.66 0.58 23.57
C LEU A 75 -43.30 1.13 24.04
N PHE A 76 -43.33 2.29 24.70
CA PHE A 76 -42.25 2.84 25.52
C PHE A 76 -42.20 2.10 26.86
N PRO A 77 -41.02 1.67 27.35
CA PRO A 77 -40.76 1.65 28.78
C PRO A 77 -39.94 2.89 29.16
N ALA A 78 -40.60 3.82 29.86
CA ALA A 78 -39.95 4.86 30.64
C ALA A 78 -39.72 4.31 32.07
N CYS A 79 -38.45 4.14 32.45
CA CYS A 79 -37.95 3.99 33.83
C CYS A 79 -36.41 4.11 33.67
N GLY A 80 -35.74 5.21 34.01
CA GLY A 80 -35.58 5.79 35.34
C GLY A 80 -34.22 5.36 35.89
N GLY A 81 -33.19 6.23 35.83
CA GLY A 81 -31.89 5.96 36.48
C GLY A 81 -30.68 6.65 35.85
N GLU A 82 -30.43 7.90 36.25
CA GLU A 82 -29.16 8.49 36.70
C GLU A 82 -27.87 8.35 35.85
N ASP A 83 -27.39 9.51 35.40
CA ASP A 83 -26.00 9.97 35.21
C ASP A 83 -24.88 8.96 34.97
N GLY A 84 -24.38 8.97 33.73
CA GLY A 84 -23.13 8.32 33.34
C GLY A 84 -22.80 8.57 31.88
N VAL A 85 -22.29 9.76 31.56
CA VAL A 85 -21.52 10.01 30.34
C VAL A 85 -20.30 9.10 30.37
N THR A 86 -20.37 7.96 29.67
CA THR A 86 -19.23 7.18 29.14
C THR A 86 -19.83 6.00 28.38
N GLY A 87 -19.62 5.92 27.07
CA GLY A 87 -20.11 4.79 26.27
C GLY A 87 -20.23 5.07 24.77
N GLN A 88 -19.79 6.24 24.30
CA GLN A 88 -19.65 6.53 22.88
C GLN A 88 -18.18 6.46 22.39
N ASP A 89 -17.30 5.90 23.22
CA ASP A 89 -15.89 5.63 22.88
C ASP A 89 -15.63 4.12 22.65
N ASP A 90 -16.50 3.23 23.15
CA ASP A 90 -16.35 1.77 22.99
C ASP A 90 -16.92 1.21 21.67
N ALA A 91 -17.46 2.06 20.80
CA ALA A 91 -17.96 1.67 19.47
C ALA A 91 -16.93 1.88 18.34
N LEU A 92 -15.78 2.50 18.63
CA LEU A 92 -14.70 2.73 17.65
C LEU A 92 -13.49 1.81 17.88
N ALA A 93 -13.41 1.16 19.04
CA ALA A 93 -12.41 0.13 19.29
C ALA A 93 -12.95 -1.23 18.81
N GLN A 94 -12.19 -1.87 17.92
CA GLN A 94 -12.29 -3.31 17.61
C GLN A 94 -13.33 -3.77 16.60
N GLN A 95 -13.36 -3.14 15.43
CA GLN A 95 -13.43 -3.92 14.19
C GLN A 95 -12.65 -3.25 13.05
N GLU A 96 -11.35 -2.97 13.26
CA GLU A 96 -10.42 -2.64 12.17
C GLU A 96 -10.14 -3.91 11.35
N SER A 97 -11.14 -4.36 10.58
CA SER A 97 -10.91 -5.32 9.52
C SER A 97 -10.29 -4.55 8.35
N ALA A 98 -8.98 -4.63 8.22
CA ALA A 98 -8.25 -4.04 7.10
C ALA A 98 -8.86 -4.50 5.77
N VAL A 99 -9.41 -3.55 4.99
CA VAL A 99 -10.02 -3.87 3.70
C VAL A 99 -8.93 -4.36 2.76
N SER A 100 -8.93 -5.65 2.42
CA SER A 100 -7.88 -6.28 1.60
C SER A 100 -8.24 -6.37 0.12
N SER A 101 -9.46 -5.98 -0.26
CA SER A 101 -9.91 -5.93 -1.65
C SER A 101 -10.90 -4.80 -1.91
N VAL A 102 -10.92 -4.30 -3.15
CA VAL A 102 -11.83 -3.25 -3.63
C VAL A 102 -12.25 -3.55 -5.07
N SER A 103 -13.49 -3.20 -5.43
CA SER A 103 -13.97 -3.30 -6.81
C SER A 103 -13.96 -1.93 -7.49
N LEU A 104 -13.38 -1.84 -8.68
CA LEU A 104 -13.27 -0.62 -9.47
C LEU A 104 -13.28 -0.97 -10.97
N ASP A 105 -14.08 -0.25 -11.76
CA ASP A 105 -14.20 -0.41 -13.22
C ASP A 105 -14.39 -1.84 -13.70
N GLY A 106 -15.21 -2.59 -12.96
CA GLY A 106 -15.47 -3.98 -13.28
C GLY A 106 -14.28 -4.90 -13.05
N CYS A 107 -13.29 -4.52 -12.25
CA CYS A 107 -12.20 -5.38 -11.81
C CYS A 107 -12.19 -5.45 -10.27
N ILE A 108 -11.71 -6.55 -9.70
CA ILE A 108 -11.44 -6.69 -8.27
C ILE A 108 -9.95 -6.52 -8.05
N TYR A 109 -9.57 -5.56 -7.21
CA TYR A 109 -8.20 -5.36 -6.79
C TYR A 109 -8.02 -5.93 -5.40
N SER A 110 -6.98 -6.71 -5.17
CA SER A 110 -6.70 -7.33 -3.87
C SER A 110 -5.22 -7.28 -3.54
N ILE A 111 -4.88 -6.99 -2.29
CA ILE A 111 -3.50 -6.96 -1.80
C ILE A 111 -3.18 -8.20 -0.96
N SER A 112 -2.08 -8.87 -1.28
CA SER A 112 -1.65 -10.11 -0.64
C SER A 112 -0.14 -10.12 -0.40
N ALA A 113 0.29 -10.83 0.64
CA ALA A 113 1.70 -11.04 0.94
C ALA A 113 2.05 -12.52 0.73
N TYR A 114 3.10 -12.81 -0.03
CA TYR A 114 3.54 -14.18 -0.30
C TYR A 114 4.96 -14.40 0.17
N PRO A 115 5.25 -15.44 0.96
CA PRO A 115 6.62 -15.81 1.27
C PRO A 115 7.35 -16.21 -0.02
N GLN A 116 8.53 -15.63 -0.24
CA GLN A 116 9.41 -15.99 -1.34
C GLN A 116 9.89 -17.45 -1.15
N PRO A 117 9.73 -18.31 -2.16
CA PRO A 117 10.13 -19.71 -2.04
C PRO A 117 11.65 -19.81 -1.94
N ASN A 118 12.13 -20.70 -1.07
CA ASN A 118 13.56 -21.03 -0.90
C ASN A 118 14.45 -19.85 -0.43
N VAL A 119 13.88 -18.82 0.19
CA VAL A 119 14.65 -17.70 0.77
C VAL A 119 14.67 -17.83 2.29
N THR A 120 15.87 -17.88 2.87
CA THR A 120 16.10 -17.87 4.31
C THR A 120 17.00 -16.70 4.68
N PRO A 121 16.61 -15.85 5.62
CA PRO A 121 15.32 -15.83 6.34
C PRO A 121 14.13 -15.47 5.45
N THR A 122 12.90 -15.79 5.87
CA THR A 122 11.69 -15.58 5.07
C THR A 122 11.53 -14.12 4.65
N VAL A 123 11.31 -13.89 3.37
CA VAL A 123 10.97 -12.58 2.79
C VAL A 123 9.59 -12.67 2.17
N TYR A 124 8.71 -11.74 2.47
CA TYR A 124 7.37 -11.64 1.89
C TYR A 124 7.38 -10.63 0.75
N ASP A 125 6.90 -11.04 -0.42
CA ASP A 125 6.53 -10.13 -1.51
C ASP A 125 5.11 -9.62 -1.29
N VAL A 126 4.95 -8.31 -1.18
CA VAL A 126 3.63 -7.67 -1.12
C VAL A 126 3.20 -7.34 -2.53
N LYS A 127 2.09 -7.93 -2.97
CA LYS A 127 1.58 -7.85 -4.33
C LYS A 127 0.15 -7.33 -4.36
N LEU A 128 -0.11 -6.42 -5.28
CA LEU A 128 -1.45 -6.01 -5.66
C LEU A 128 -1.87 -6.79 -6.91
N PHE A 129 -3.02 -7.43 -6.87
CA PHE A 129 -3.61 -8.18 -7.98
C PHE A 129 -4.80 -7.42 -8.52
N ARG A 130 -5.00 -7.51 -9.83
CA ARG A 130 -6.22 -7.15 -10.52
C ARG A 130 -6.82 -8.43 -11.09
N GLN A 131 -7.97 -8.82 -10.56
CA GLN A 131 -8.75 -9.93 -11.06
C GLN A 131 -9.92 -9.40 -11.89
N PRO A 132 -10.06 -9.84 -13.16
CA PRO A 132 -11.17 -9.39 -13.99
C PRO A 132 -12.46 -10.08 -13.54
N ILE A 133 -13.53 -9.30 -13.38
CA ILE A 133 -14.89 -9.81 -13.57
C ILE A 133 -15.31 -9.49 -15.02
N PRO A 134 -16.44 -10.01 -15.54
CA PRO A 134 -16.78 -9.90 -16.97
C PRO A 134 -16.80 -8.47 -17.54
N THR A 135 -16.91 -7.45 -16.69
CA THR A 135 -16.90 -6.02 -17.06
C THR A 135 -15.51 -5.36 -17.01
N CYS A 136 -14.45 -6.09 -16.63
CA CYS A 136 -13.10 -5.55 -16.51
C CYS A 136 -12.47 -5.32 -17.90
N VAL A 137 -12.17 -4.07 -18.24
CA VAL A 137 -11.52 -3.74 -19.53
C VAL A 137 -10.03 -4.06 -19.55
N TYR A 138 -9.38 -4.12 -18.38
CA TYR A 138 -7.92 -4.24 -18.27
C TYR A 138 -7.40 -5.68 -18.08
N GLY A 139 -8.28 -6.66 -17.96
CA GLY A 139 -7.91 -8.06 -17.73
C GLY A 139 -7.17 -8.32 -16.41
N TYR A 140 -6.57 -9.51 -16.31
CA TYR A 140 -5.79 -9.90 -15.14
C TYR A 140 -4.42 -9.23 -15.12
N GLY A 141 -3.94 -8.86 -13.94
CA GLY A 141 -2.58 -8.35 -13.75
C GLY A 141 -2.14 -8.40 -12.29
N SER A 142 -0.84 -8.21 -12.06
CA SER A 142 -0.28 -8.07 -10.71
C SER A 142 0.97 -7.20 -10.71
N VAL A 143 1.19 -6.47 -9.61
CA VAL A 143 2.42 -5.69 -9.36
C VAL A 143 2.94 -5.95 -7.96
N THR A 144 4.26 -6.06 -7.80
CA THR A 144 4.92 -6.10 -6.49
C THR A 144 5.10 -4.67 -5.98
N LEU A 145 4.51 -4.36 -4.82
CA LEU A 145 4.62 -3.04 -4.16
C LEU A 145 5.92 -2.92 -3.36
N GLY A 146 6.39 -4.04 -2.81
CA GLY A 146 7.68 -4.13 -2.12
C GLY A 146 7.79 -5.42 -1.32
N THR A 147 8.69 -5.42 -0.33
CA THR A 147 9.00 -6.61 0.47
C THR A 147 8.99 -6.34 1.98
N SER A 148 8.83 -7.40 2.77
CA SER A 148 8.98 -7.40 4.23
C SER A 148 9.78 -8.62 4.68
N ILE A 149 10.69 -8.46 5.63
CA ILE A 149 11.62 -9.51 6.06
C ILE A 149 11.19 -10.07 7.42
N VAL A 150 11.00 -11.39 7.52
CA VAL A 150 10.62 -12.16 8.73
C VAL A 150 9.28 -11.76 9.37
N TYR A 151 8.64 -10.72 8.85
CA TYR A 151 7.39 -10.17 9.35
C TYR A 151 6.35 -10.25 8.24
N GLU A 152 5.28 -11.01 8.48
CA GLU A 152 4.12 -11.03 7.60
C GLU A 152 3.39 -9.68 7.72
N PRO A 153 3.26 -8.92 6.62
CA PRO A 153 2.72 -7.58 6.68
C PRO A 153 1.19 -7.58 6.76
N THR A 154 0.66 -6.76 7.65
CA THR A 154 -0.70 -6.24 7.52
C THR A 154 -0.78 -5.42 6.23
N ARG A 155 -1.96 -5.41 5.60
CA ARG A 155 -2.17 -4.82 4.28
C ARG A 155 -3.61 -4.38 4.10
N SER A 156 -3.79 -3.26 3.40
CA SER A 156 -5.11 -2.73 3.07
C SER A 156 -5.10 -2.05 1.71
N VAL A 157 -6.26 -1.98 1.05
CA VAL A 157 -6.44 -1.34 -0.25
C VAL A 157 -7.77 -0.59 -0.29
N ALA A 158 -7.73 0.60 -0.87
CA ALA A 158 -8.88 1.41 -1.22
C ALA A 158 -8.68 1.94 -2.66
N GLY A 159 -9.77 2.19 -3.38
CA GLY A 159 -9.68 2.65 -4.77
C GLY A 159 -10.88 3.48 -5.18
N ASN A 160 -10.65 4.39 -6.11
CA ASN A 160 -11.67 5.20 -6.76
C ASN A 160 -11.24 5.56 -8.20
N ALA A 161 -11.97 6.47 -8.84
CA ALA A 161 -11.70 6.90 -10.22
C ALA A 161 -10.34 7.57 -10.43
N LEU A 162 -9.67 8.07 -9.38
CA LEU A 162 -8.35 8.70 -9.48
C LEU A 162 -7.21 7.68 -9.36
N GLY A 163 -7.45 6.55 -8.72
CA GLY A 163 -6.48 5.48 -8.62
C GLY A 163 -6.71 4.55 -7.44
N ILE A 164 -5.70 3.72 -7.15
CA ILE A 164 -5.69 2.78 -6.03
C ILE A 164 -4.69 3.24 -4.99
N ALA A 165 -5.15 3.36 -3.74
CA ALA A 165 -4.32 3.53 -2.57
C ALA A 165 -4.12 2.16 -1.90
N ALA A 166 -2.89 1.67 -1.88
CA ALA A 166 -2.53 0.41 -1.25
C ALA A 166 -1.54 0.64 -0.11
N SER A 167 -1.85 0.17 1.09
CA SER A 167 -0.97 0.29 2.25
C SER A 167 -0.55 -1.08 2.77
N TYR A 168 0.64 -1.15 3.35
CA TYR A 168 1.09 -2.32 4.08
C TYR A 168 2.18 -1.95 5.10
N THR A 169 2.24 -2.69 6.21
CA THR A 169 3.36 -2.61 7.16
C THR A 169 4.56 -3.40 6.66
N LYS A 170 5.79 -3.04 7.03
CA LYS A 170 6.98 -3.78 6.62
C LYS A 170 8.10 -3.66 7.62
N LYS A 171 8.90 -4.73 7.67
CA LYS A 171 10.21 -4.73 8.33
C LYS A 171 11.31 -4.82 7.28
N SER A 172 12.22 -3.85 7.28
CA SER A 172 13.24 -3.68 6.23
C SER A 172 14.53 -4.46 6.47
N SER A 173 14.75 -4.98 7.68
CA SER A 173 15.95 -5.77 8.00
C SER A 173 15.69 -6.83 9.06
N LEU A 174 16.67 -7.71 9.23
CA LEU A 174 16.64 -8.81 10.20
C LEU A 174 16.89 -8.38 11.65
N SER A 175 17.35 -7.15 11.85
CA SER A 175 17.65 -6.67 13.19
C SER A 175 16.40 -6.72 14.07
N GLY A 176 16.55 -7.22 15.30
CA GLY A 176 15.50 -7.15 16.32
C GLY A 176 15.06 -5.71 16.61
N SER A 177 15.99 -4.76 16.44
CA SER A 177 15.76 -3.33 16.64
C SER A 177 15.26 -2.59 15.39
N ALA A 178 15.08 -3.29 14.26
CA ALA A 178 14.50 -2.65 13.08
C ALA A 178 13.00 -2.43 13.28
N PRO A 179 12.50 -1.18 13.20
CA PRO A 179 11.10 -0.89 13.41
C PRO A 179 10.24 -1.45 12.28
N ILE A 180 9.01 -1.82 12.61
CA ILE A 180 7.95 -2.01 11.60
C ILE A 180 7.44 -0.64 11.18
N THR A 181 7.51 -0.39 9.88
CA THR A 181 7.14 0.88 9.22
C THR A 181 5.94 0.66 8.32
N LEU A 182 5.25 1.73 7.92
CA LEU A 182 4.14 1.70 6.97
C LEU A 182 4.64 2.15 5.59
N SER A 183 4.13 1.54 4.53
CA SER A 183 4.22 2.05 3.16
C SER A 183 2.83 2.25 2.57
N VAL A 184 2.64 3.34 1.84
CA VAL A 184 1.40 3.72 1.16
C VAL A 184 1.74 4.01 -0.30
N HIS A 185 1.03 3.37 -1.22
CA HIS A 185 1.29 3.43 -2.65
C HIS A 185 0.08 3.97 -3.39
N HIS A 186 0.33 4.86 -4.35
CA HIS A 186 -0.63 5.19 -5.40
C HIS A 186 -0.31 4.32 -6.61
N VAL A 187 -1.27 3.50 -7.02
CA VAL A 187 -1.17 2.62 -8.18
C VAL A 187 -2.19 3.02 -9.23
N ASP A 188 -1.74 3.08 -10.48
CA ASP A 188 -2.61 3.26 -11.64
C ASP A 188 -3.43 1.98 -11.88
N PRO A 189 -4.77 2.04 -11.89
CA PRO A 189 -5.61 0.85 -11.99
C PRO A 189 -5.54 0.18 -13.37
N ALA A 190 -5.23 0.93 -14.44
CA ALA A 190 -5.20 0.42 -15.80
C ALA A 190 -3.89 -0.33 -16.13
N THR A 191 -2.76 0.19 -15.64
CA THR A 191 -1.42 -0.30 -15.96
C THR A 191 -0.77 -1.07 -14.80
N LEU A 192 -1.31 -0.97 -13.58
CA LEU A 192 -0.72 -1.46 -12.34
C LEU A 192 0.68 -0.89 -12.07
N THR A 193 0.97 0.30 -12.59
CA THR A 193 2.22 1.01 -12.30
C THR A 193 2.11 1.74 -10.97
N VAL A 194 3.16 1.66 -10.14
CA VAL A 194 3.25 2.46 -8.92
C VAL A 194 3.63 3.89 -9.31
N ILE A 195 2.68 4.81 -9.23
CA ILE A 195 2.88 6.22 -9.58
C ILE A 195 3.74 6.91 -8.51
N ARG A 196 3.45 6.61 -7.23
CA ARG A 196 4.21 7.14 -6.09
C ARG A 196 4.08 6.27 -4.86
N SER A 197 5.02 6.47 -3.95
CA SER A 197 5.06 5.80 -2.65
C SER A 197 5.34 6.82 -1.55
N SER A 198 4.77 6.59 -0.37
CA SER A 198 5.06 7.33 0.85
C SER A 198 5.26 6.33 1.99
N GLY A 199 6.08 6.68 2.98
CA GLY A 199 6.33 5.84 4.14
C GLY A 199 6.08 6.59 5.43
N LEU A 200 5.58 5.88 6.45
CA LEU A 200 5.56 6.35 7.83
C LEU A 200 6.45 5.45 8.68
N GLY A 201 7.16 6.07 9.62
CA GLY A 201 7.99 5.36 10.58
C GLY A 201 7.93 6.03 11.93
N VAL A 202 8.18 5.23 12.97
CA VAL A 202 8.37 5.75 14.31
C VAL A 202 9.67 6.57 14.39
N PHE A 203 9.63 7.64 15.15
CA PHE A 203 10.74 8.55 15.39
C PHE A 203 11.91 7.79 16.02
N LEU A 204 13.09 7.93 15.41
CA LEU A 204 14.32 7.23 15.81
C LEU A 204 14.20 5.70 15.91
N GLY A 205 13.20 5.09 15.28
CA GLY A 205 12.98 3.64 15.36
C GLY A 205 12.46 3.14 16.71
N ALA A 206 12.05 4.04 17.61
CA ALA A 206 11.59 3.70 18.95
C ALA A 206 10.11 3.26 18.97
N GLY A 207 9.84 2.04 18.47
CA GLY A 207 8.52 1.43 18.45
C GLY A 207 8.16 0.83 17.09
N ASN A 208 6.88 0.54 16.88
CA ASN A 208 6.38 -0.09 15.66
C ASN A 208 5.05 0.52 15.23
N ILE A 209 4.77 0.49 13.93
CA ILE A 209 3.41 0.55 13.40
C ILE A 209 2.92 -0.91 13.27
N VAL A 210 1.84 -1.25 13.96
CA VAL A 210 1.43 -2.64 14.19
C VAL A 210 0.27 -3.06 13.30
N SER A 211 -0.68 -2.16 13.06
CA SER A 211 -1.80 -2.37 12.16
C SER A 211 -2.03 -1.14 11.30
N GLU A 212 -2.73 -1.34 10.19
CA GLU A 212 -3.18 -0.26 9.33
C GLU A 212 -4.48 -0.62 8.59
N ASN A 213 -5.23 0.42 8.25
CA ASN A 213 -6.38 0.37 7.37
C ASN A 213 -6.38 1.64 6.49
N VAL A 214 -6.39 1.46 5.17
CA VAL A 214 -6.44 2.59 4.24
C VAL A 214 -7.88 2.83 3.79
N ALA A 215 -8.27 4.09 3.77
CA ALA A 215 -9.55 4.53 3.26
C ALA A 215 -9.38 5.81 2.42
N ILE A 216 -10.33 6.05 1.53
CA ILE A 216 -10.44 7.30 0.79
C ILE A 216 -11.58 8.08 1.43
N ALA A 217 -11.34 9.35 1.78
CA ALA A 217 -12.35 10.19 2.39
C ALA A 217 -13.46 10.53 1.39
N ALA A 218 -14.57 11.07 1.90
CA ALA A 218 -15.73 11.44 1.09
C ALA A 218 -15.44 12.51 0.02
N ASP A 219 -14.36 13.29 0.18
CA ASP A 219 -13.89 14.24 -0.83
C ASP A 219 -13.31 13.56 -2.10
N GLY A 220 -13.03 12.26 -2.04
CA GLY A 220 -12.51 11.46 -3.14
C GLY A 220 -11.04 11.70 -3.46
N THR A 221 -10.34 12.60 -2.76
CA THR A 221 -8.93 12.90 -3.04
C THR A 221 -8.03 12.65 -1.84
N THR A 222 -8.56 12.78 -0.62
CA THR A 222 -7.82 12.52 0.60
C THR A 222 -7.75 11.01 0.86
N VAL A 223 -6.53 10.52 1.12
CA VAL A 223 -6.32 9.16 1.65
C VAL A 223 -6.03 9.24 3.14
N THR A 224 -6.74 8.44 3.93
CA THR A 224 -6.49 8.26 5.37
C THR A 224 -5.95 6.88 5.64
N VAL A 225 -4.91 6.78 6.45
CA VAL A 225 -4.46 5.50 7.01
C VAL A 225 -4.60 5.56 8.53
N SER A 226 -5.46 4.71 9.09
CA SER A 226 -5.61 4.53 10.53
C SER A 226 -4.94 3.24 10.99
N GLY A 227 -4.66 3.11 12.27
CA GLY A 227 -4.19 1.85 12.84
C GLY A 227 -3.63 2.02 14.24
N SER A 228 -2.81 1.04 14.67
CA SER A 228 -2.17 1.00 15.98
C SER A 228 -0.65 1.09 15.89
N LYS A 229 -0.04 1.63 16.95
CA LYS A 229 1.40 1.85 17.09
C LYS A 229 1.86 1.67 18.53
N THR A 230 3.14 1.34 18.71
CA THR A 230 3.80 1.27 20.03
C THR A 230 4.84 2.36 20.27
N GLY A 231 4.99 3.29 19.32
CA GLY A 231 5.96 4.40 19.38
C GLY A 231 5.36 5.71 18.90
N VAL A 232 6.19 6.75 18.86
CA VAL A 232 5.82 8.07 18.33
C VAL A 232 6.11 8.10 16.84
N ILE A 233 5.13 8.33 15.96
CA ILE A 233 5.37 8.49 14.52
C ILE A 233 6.05 9.85 14.29
N SER A 234 7.03 9.90 13.38
CA SER A 234 7.71 11.15 13.05
C SER A 234 6.73 12.20 12.53
N GLY A 235 6.64 13.34 13.22
CA GLY A 235 5.72 14.44 12.87
C GLY A 235 4.28 14.25 13.37
N GLU A 236 4.04 13.28 14.26
CA GLU A 236 2.72 13.15 14.88
C GLU A 236 2.41 14.28 15.88
N SER A 237 1.13 14.57 16.00
CA SER A 237 0.55 15.42 17.03
C SER A 237 -0.36 14.59 17.93
N GLY A 238 -0.45 14.94 19.22
CA GLY A 238 -1.19 14.14 20.21
C GLY A 238 -0.36 13.00 20.80
N SER A 239 -1.03 12.02 21.38
CA SER A 239 -0.41 10.88 22.07
C SER A 239 -1.38 9.70 22.16
N GLY A 240 -0.85 8.49 22.15
CA GLY A 240 -1.61 7.26 22.36
C GLY A 240 -1.18 6.12 21.45
N SER A 241 -1.90 5.01 21.54
CA SER A 241 -1.62 3.76 20.81
C SER A 241 -2.23 3.73 19.42
N HIS A 242 -3.15 4.64 19.10
CA HIS A 242 -3.78 4.72 17.79
C HIS A 242 -3.31 5.94 17.02
N TYR A 243 -3.41 5.88 15.69
CA TYR A 243 -3.07 7.00 14.82
C TYR A 243 -4.01 7.10 13.63
N THR A 244 -4.04 8.29 13.04
CA THR A 244 -4.59 8.55 11.71
C THR A 244 -3.65 9.47 10.96
N ALA A 245 -3.16 9.01 9.82
CA ALA A 245 -2.37 9.78 8.87
C ALA A 245 -3.24 10.20 7.69
N ARG A 246 -3.36 11.50 7.45
CA ARG A 246 -4.20 12.06 6.39
C ARG A 246 -3.32 12.66 5.30
N TYR A 247 -3.43 12.11 4.09
CA TYR A 247 -2.75 12.57 2.89
C TYR A 247 -3.72 13.38 2.02
N PRO A 248 -3.63 14.72 2.01
CA PRO A 248 -4.49 15.54 1.16
C PRO A 248 -4.12 15.35 -0.30
N ASP A 249 -5.14 15.30 -1.16
CA ASP A 249 -4.99 15.17 -2.62
C ASP A 249 -4.02 14.06 -3.04
N PHE A 250 -4.16 12.88 -2.42
CA PHE A 250 -3.16 11.82 -2.50
C PHE A 250 -2.90 11.33 -3.94
N PHE A 251 -3.84 11.47 -4.86
CA PHE A 251 -3.66 10.99 -6.22
C PHE A 251 -2.92 12.00 -7.11
N THR A 252 -2.87 13.27 -6.70
CA THR A 252 -2.38 14.38 -7.54
C THR A 252 -1.30 15.24 -6.89
N SER A 253 -1.08 15.11 -5.57
CA SER A 253 -0.15 15.92 -4.79
C SER A 253 0.84 15.09 -3.99
N THR A 254 2.01 15.66 -3.72
CA THR A 254 3.06 15.12 -2.84
C THR A 254 3.09 15.75 -1.46
N THR A 255 2.07 16.54 -1.09
CA THR A 255 1.93 17.13 0.24
C THR A 255 2.11 16.06 1.34
N PRO A 256 2.99 16.29 2.32
CA PRO A 256 3.17 15.36 3.44
C PRO A 256 1.87 15.13 4.22
N PRO A 257 1.69 13.96 4.83
CA PRO A 257 0.50 13.69 5.62
C PRO A 257 0.50 14.48 6.94
N THR A 258 -0.68 14.83 7.42
CA THR A 258 -0.88 15.24 8.82
C THR A 258 -1.16 14.01 9.65
N ILE A 259 -0.45 13.83 10.76
CA ILE A 259 -0.53 12.62 11.60
C ILE A 259 -1.05 13.02 12.98
N MET A 260 -2.15 12.39 13.40
CA MET A 260 -2.72 12.56 14.73
C MET A 260 -2.70 11.23 15.48
N ALA A 261 -2.28 11.25 16.74
CA ALA A 261 -2.28 10.13 17.66
C ALA A 261 -3.29 10.34 18.78
N PHE A 262 -3.96 9.27 19.19
CA PHE A 262 -4.98 9.26 20.22
C PHE A 262 -4.93 7.94 21.00
N PRO A 263 -5.51 7.89 22.23
CA PRO A 263 -5.51 6.71 23.08
C PRO A 263 -5.90 5.45 22.33
#